data_AF-A0AAJ2TV10-F1
#
_entry.id   AF-A0AAJ2TV10-F1
#
_cell.length_a   1.000
_cell.length_b   1.000
_cell.length_c   1.000
_cell.angle_alpha   90.00
_cell.angle_beta   90.00
_cell.angle_gamma   90.00
#
_symmetry.space_group_name_H-M   'P 1'
#
loop_
_entity.id
_entity.type
_entity.pdbx_description
1 polymer ?
#
loop_
_entity_poly.entity_id
_entity_poly.type
_entity_poly.pdbx_seq_one_letter_code
_entity_poly.pdbx_strand_id
1 'polypeptide(L)'
;GTFSSQLFQVGANAGQAIAIDKTIDAKAGSLGTSTFASGATDVLAASTDGSRITGKVMGVDIGTVEIKAGATTADASKAVATAINAKIGEAGLYAEANADGSMKLTSVKEGKAVVAADIALERSDLTAATGVWSAKTAAGAYTAGTATAANVQKLDVSTVLGAQQAMEVVDKALGAINSTRADLGAIQNRFTSVVANLQTSSENLSASRSRIKDTDFAKETAELTRTQILQQAGTAMLAQANQVPQGVLSLLR
;
A
#
# COMPACT_ATOMS: atom_id res chain seq x y z
N GLY A 1 10.44 3.95 9.45
CA GLY A 1 10.57 3.35 10.79
C GLY A 1 10.05 1.95 10.67
N THR A 2 10.78 0.94 11.12
CA THR A 2 10.40 -0.46 10.88
C THR A 2 9.46 -0.91 11.98
N PHE A 3 8.17 -1.03 11.69
CA PHE A 3 7.24 -1.70 12.59
C PHE A 3 7.37 -3.21 12.38
N SER A 4 7.67 -3.96 13.44
CA SER A 4 7.55 -5.41 13.41
C SER A 4 6.09 -5.76 13.70
N SER A 5 5.54 -6.78 13.04
CA SER A 5 4.15 -7.20 13.26
C SER A 5 3.85 -7.37 14.75
N GLN A 6 2.68 -6.88 15.18
CA GLN A 6 2.19 -7.00 16.55
C GLN A 6 0.81 -7.63 16.57
N LEU A 7 0.57 -8.48 17.57
CA LEU A 7 -0.73 -9.07 17.84
C LEU A 7 -1.38 -8.37 19.03
N PHE A 8 -2.61 -7.90 18.85
CA PHE A 8 -3.43 -7.34 19.90
C PHE A 8 -4.49 -8.36 20.30
N GLN A 9 -4.41 -8.84 21.54
CA GLN A 9 -5.45 -9.70 22.11
C GLN A 9 -6.70 -8.85 22.36
N VAL A 10 -7.81 -9.19 21.71
CA VAL A 10 -9.06 -8.43 21.80
C VAL A 10 -10.15 -9.19 22.55
N GLY A 11 -10.07 -10.51 22.66
CA GLY A 11 -11.07 -11.31 23.35
C GLY A 11 -10.55 -12.05 24.59
N ALA A 12 -11.46 -12.66 25.33
CA ALA A 12 -11.11 -13.43 26.53
C ALA A 12 -10.47 -14.80 26.22
N ASN A 13 -10.63 -15.31 24.98
CA ASN A 13 -10.15 -16.62 24.58
C ASN A 13 -8.88 -16.55 23.71
N ALA A 14 -8.02 -17.56 23.82
CA ALA A 14 -6.86 -17.71 22.95
C ALA A 14 -7.28 -17.77 21.46
N GLY A 15 -6.57 -17.04 20.60
CA GLY A 15 -6.87 -16.94 19.16
C GLY A 15 -7.79 -15.78 18.78
N GLN A 16 -8.39 -15.06 19.73
CA GLN A 16 -9.13 -13.83 19.49
C GLN A 16 -8.18 -12.61 19.49
N ALA A 17 -7.37 -12.51 18.43
CA ALA A 17 -6.42 -11.42 18.24
C ALA A 17 -6.66 -10.67 16.93
N ILE A 18 -6.27 -9.40 16.92
CA ILE A 18 -6.11 -8.60 15.70
C ILE A 18 -4.61 -8.43 15.48
N ALA A 19 -4.12 -9.00 14.38
CA ALA A 19 -2.74 -8.80 13.96
C ALA A 19 -2.64 -7.49 13.15
N ILE A 20 -1.67 -6.66 13.50
CA ILE A 20 -1.16 -5.62 12.62
C ILE A 20 0.09 -6.22 11.98
N ASP A 21 0.00 -6.55 10.69
CA ASP A 21 1.15 -7.06 9.95
C ASP A 21 2.22 -5.96 9.78
N LYS A 22 3.42 -6.34 9.36
CA LYS A 22 4.53 -5.42 9.09
C LYS A 22 4.07 -4.32 8.14
N THR A 23 4.06 -3.09 8.62
CA THR A 23 3.78 -1.91 7.79
C THR A 23 4.99 -1.58 6.91
N ILE A 24 4.75 -0.84 5.83
CA ILE A 24 5.81 -0.39 4.93
C ILE A 24 6.91 0.39 5.69
N ASP A 25 8.19 0.21 5.34
CA ASP A 25 9.26 1.02 5.92
C ASP A 25 9.22 2.45 5.36
N ALA A 26 8.66 3.35 6.16
CA ALA A 26 8.57 4.78 5.82
C ALA A 26 9.91 5.54 5.86
N LYS A 27 11.07 4.86 5.95
CA LYS A 27 12.38 5.53 5.80
C LYS A 27 12.57 5.97 4.35
N ALA A 28 13.11 7.17 4.15
CA ALA A 28 13.38 7.73 2.82
C ALA A 28 14.26 6.83 1.92
N GLY A 29 15.09 5.97 2.53
CA GLY A 29 15.94 5.00 1.82
C GLY A 29 15.21 3.75 1.31
N SER A 30 14.03 3.44 1.86
CA SER A 30 13.27 2.20 1.57
C SER A 30 11.94 2.49 0.86
N LEU A 31 11.41 3.71 1.01
CA LEU A 31 10.12 4.11 0.46
C LEU A 31 10.25 4.48 -1.02
N GLY A 32 9.27 4.03 -1.83
CA GLY A 32 9.17 4.38 -3.25
C GLY A 32 10.32 3.86 -4.11
N THR A 33 10.98 2.77 -3.71
CA THR A 33 12.11 2.21 -4.46
C THR A 33 11.67 1.87 -5.89
N SER A 34 12.38 2.43 -6.86
CA SER A 34 12.17 2.22 -8.29
C SER A 34 13.50 1.93 -8.95
N THR A 35 13.51 0.97 -9.88
CA THR A 35 14.70 0.61 -10.64
C THR A 35 14.63 1.18 -12.06
N PHE A 36 15.59 2.03 -12.39
CA PHE A 36 15.69 2.67 -13.71
C PHE A 36 16.93 2.14 -14.43
N ALA A 37 16.76 1.55 -15.61
CA ALA A 37 17.89 1.24 -16.48
C ALA A 37 18.31 2.48 -17.29
N SER A 38 19.60 2.59 -17.60
CA SER A 38 20.15 3.58 -18.54
C SER A 38 20.63 2.87 -19.80
N GLY A 39 20.28 3.38 -20.98
CA GLY A 39 20.63 2.78 -22.26
C GLY A 39 19.57 2.86 -23.41
N ALA A 40 19.66 2.13 -24.54
CA ALA A 40 18.60 2.01 -25.57
C ALA A 40 18.39 0.60 -26.22
N THR A 41 17.24 -0.10 -26.06
CA THR A 41 16.85 -1.15 -27.04
C THR A 41 15.84 -0.62 -28.05
N ASP A 42 15.96 -1.18 -29.25
CA ASP A 42 15.06 -1.18 -30.39
C ASP A 42 15.09 0.03 -31.33
N VAL A 43 15.04 -0.34 -32.60
CA VAL A 43 15.68 0.29 -33.75
C VAL A 43 15.00 1.60 -34.14
N LEU A 44 15.76 2.70 -34.15
CA LEU A 44 15.41 3.86 -34.96
C LEU A 44 15.48 3.44 -36.44
N ALA A 45 14.34 3.28 -37.09
CA ALA A 45 14.28 2.82 -38.47
C ALA A 45 14.77 3.91 -39.45
N ALA A 46 15.40 3.45 -40.52
CA ALA A 46 15.88 4.33 -41.58
C ALA A 46 14.69 4.94 -42.33
N SER A 47 14.74 6.25 -42.58
CA SER A 47 13.77 6.90 -43.47
C SER A 47 14.19 6.73 -44.93
N THR A 48 13.25 6.30 -45.78
CA THR A 48 13.45 6.21 -47.23
C THR A 48 13.44 7.57 -47.93
N ASP A 49 13.02 8.63 -47.24
CA ASP A 49 12.98 9.99 -47.76
C ASP A 49 14.03 10.82 -47.02
N GLY A 50 15.11 11.21 -47.70
CA GLY A 50 16.42 11.62 -47.16
C GLY A 50 16.47 12.91 -46.32
N SER A 51 15.33 13.35 -45.80
CA SER A 51 15.18 14.48 -44.88
C SER A 51 14.26 14.15 -43.69
N ARG A 52 13.85 12.89 -43.52
CA ARG A 52 12.94 12.46 -42.45
C ARG A 52 13.62 11.38 -41.58
N ILE A 53 13.17 11.19 -40.35
CA ILE A 53 13.48 10.05 -39.49
C ILE A 53 12.16 9.55 -38.91
N THR A 54 11.90 8.25 -39.00
CA THR A 54 10.70 7.60 -38.46
C THR A 54 11.11 6.33 -37.73
N GLY A 55 10.44 5.98 -36.64
CA GLY A 55 10.79 4.76 -35.94
C GLY A 55 9.90 4.49 -34.75
N LYS A 56 10.15 3.37 -34.10
CA LYS A 56 9.55 3.04 -32.82
C LYS A 56 10.63 2.92 -31.77
N VAL A 57 10.34 3.40 -30.57
CA VAL A 57 11.19 3.22 -29.39
C VAL A 57 10.34 2.50 -28.36
N MET A 58 10.80 1.33 -27.88
CA MET A 58 10.00 0.48 -26.98
C MET A 58 8.59 0.17 -27.51
N GLY A 59 8.45 0.00 -28.83
CA GLY A 59 7.17 -0.23 -29.50
C GLY A 59 6.29 1.03 -29.69
N VAL A 60 6.71 2.19 -29.20
CA VAL A 60 5.99 3.46 -29.33
C VAL A 60 6.49 4.23 -30.54
N ASP A 61 5.57 4.68 -31.39
CA ASP A 61 5.90 5.49 -32.57
C ASP A 61 6.31 6.91 -32.18
N ILE A 62 7.51 7.34 -32.61
CA ILE A 62 8.01 8.70 -32.34
C ILE A 62 7.50 9.72 -33.36
N GLY A 63 6.66 9.29 -34.32
CA GLY A 63 6.18 10.11 -35.42
C GLY A 63 7.27 10.33 -36.47
N THR A 64 7.01 11.25 -37.39
CA THR A 64 8.03 11.68 -38.35
C THR A 64 8.76 12.92 -37.87
N VAL A 65 10.08 12.80 -37.80
CA VAL A 65 11.00 13.90 -37.49
C VAL A 65 11.57 14.43 -38.80
N GLU A 66 11.31 15.69 -39.12
CA GLU A 66 11.90 16.36 -40.28
C GLU A 66 13.26 16.95 -39.93
N ILE A 67 14.27 16.63 -40.74
CA ILE A 67 15.63 17.11 -40.64
C ILE A 67 15.91 18.08 -41.79
N LYS A 68 16.32 19.31 -41.45
CA LYS A 68 16.61 20.34 -42.45
C LYS A 68 17.81 19.93 -43.32
N ALA A 69 17.75 20.27 -44.61
CA ALA A 69 18.89 20.09 -45.50
C ALA A 69 20.16 20.79 -44.95
N GLY A 70 21.27 20.05 -44.90
CA GLY A 70 22.55 20.53 -44.34
C GLY A 70 22.69 20.41 -42.81
N ALA A 71 21.70 19.83 -42.12
CA ALA A 71 21.80 19.54 -40.69
C ALA A 71 22.92 18.52 -40.39
N THR A 72 23.58 18.72 -39.26
CA THR A 72 24.62 17.79 -38.76
C THR A 72 23.99 16.57 -38.09
N THR A 73 24.78 15.53 -37.82
CA THR A 73 24.34 14.39 -36.99
C THR A 73 23.89 14.83 -35.60
N ALA A 74 24.48 15.90 -35.05
CA ALA A 74 24.08 16.51 -33.78
C ALA A 74 22.73 17.22 -33.84
N ASP A 75 22.38 17.82 -34.98
CA ASP A 75 21.06 18.43 -35.16
C ASP A 75 19.97 17.36 -35.32
N ALA A 76 20.30 16.29 -36.05
CA ALA A 76 19.40 15.14 -36.20
C ALA A 76 19.16 14.42 -34.88
N SER A 77 20.21 14.22 -34.07
CA SER A 77 20.08 13.59 -32.74
C SER A 77 19.22 14.45 -31.80
N LYS A 78 19.37 15.78 -31.81
CA LYS A 78 18.50 16.68 -31.04
C LYS A 78 17.04 16.62 -31.48
N ALA A 79 16.78 16.57 -32.78
CA ALA A 79 15.42 16.50 -33.31
C ALA A 79 14.75 15.17 -32.94
N VAL A 80 15.47 14.05 -33.05
CA VAL A 80 14.98 12.74 -32.61
C VAL A 80 14.78 12.68 -31.09
N ALA A 81 15.75 13.18 -30.31
CA ALA A 81 15.63 13.21 -28.85
C ALA A 81 14.39 14.01 -28.42
N THR A 82 14.10 15.12 -29.12
CA THR A 82 12.88 15.91 -28.90
C THR A 82 11.62 15.10 -29.18
N ALA A 83 11.59 14.35 -30.29
CA ALA A 83 10.46 13.49 -30.63
C ALA A 83 10.25 12.34 -29.63
N ILE A 84 11.33 11.73 -29.13
CA ILE A 84 11.28 10.72 -28.06
C ILE A 84 10.74 11.35 -26.77
N ASN A 85 11.26 12.52 -26.39
CA ASN A 85 10.83 13.24 -25.18
C ASN A 85 9.37 13.71 -25.27
N ALA A 86 8.84 13.98 -26.46
CA ALA A 86 7.41 14.24 -26.65
C ALA A 86 6.52 13.01 -26.36
N LYS A 87 7.10 11.80 -26.49
CA LYS A 87 6.45 10.51 -26.21
C LYS A 87 6.84 9.89 -24.87
N ILE A 88 7.41 10.68 -23.97
CA ILE A 88 7.96 10.20 -22.69
C ILE A 88 6.93 9.49 -21.80
N GLY A 89 5.67 9.95 -21.81
CA GLY A 89 4.59 9.34 -21.03
C GLY A 89 4.23 7.93 -21.50
N GLU A 90 4.36 7.65 -22.80
CA GLU A 90 4.04 6.37 -23.42
C GLU A 90 5.28 5.45 -23.45
N ALA A 91 6.40 5.97 -23.95
CA ALA A 91 7.66 5.23 -24.10
C ALA A 91 8.36 4.96 -22.77
N GLY A 92 8.18 5.85 -21.77
CA GLY A 92 8.86 5.74 -20.47
C GLY A 92 10.36 6.00 -20.55
N LEU A 93 10.81 6.76 -21.55
CA LEU A 93 12.21 7.00 -21.87
C LEU A 93 12.46 8.49 -22.09
N TYR A 94 13.55 8.97 -21.51
CA TYR A 94 14.13 10.28 -21.76
C TYR A 94 15.34 10.14 -22.67
N ALA A 95 15.44 10.98 -23.70
CA ALA A 95 16.57 11.04 -24.62
C ALA A 95 17.34 12.36 -24.46
N GLU A 96 18.65 12.24 -24.31
CA GLU A 96 19.60 13.35 -24.25
C GLU A 96 20.54 13.26 -25.45
N ALA A 97 20.59 14.30 -26.27
CA ALA A 97 21.46 14.36 -27.44
C ALA A 97 22.85 14.90 -27.04
N ASN A 98 23.89 14.11 -27.33
CA ASN A 98 25.28 14.48 -27.14
C ASN A 98 25.77 15.36 -28.30
N ALA A 99 26.83 16.13 -28.05
CA ALA A 99 27.44 17.01 -29.05
C ALA A 99 28.13 16.26 -30.21
N ASP A 100 28.43 14.97 -30.04
CA ASP A 100 29.06 14.10 -31.03
C ASP A 100 28.06 13.47 -32.03
N GLY A 101 26.77 13.80 -31.93
CA GLY A 101 25.71 13.21 -32.76
C GLY A 101 25.19 11.87 -32.24
N SER A 102 25.59 11.45 -31.05
CA SER A 102 24.97 10.35 -30.33
C SER A 102 23.83 10.82 -29.41
N MET A 103 23.01 9.88 -28.95
CA MET A 103 21.93 10.11 -27.99
C MET A 103 22.00 9.06 -26.89
N LYS A 104 21.92 9.52 -25.66
CA LYS A 104 21.74 8.68 -24.49
C LYS A 104 20.25 8.56 -24.17
N LEU A 105 19.74 7.35 -24.07
CA LEU A 105 18.41 7.10 -23.54
C LEU A 105 18.50 6.67 -22.08
N THR A 106 17.57 7.13 -21.26
CA THR A 106 17.46 6.76 -19.85
C THR A 106 16.00 6.48 -19.53
N SER A 107 15.73 5.40 -18.79
CA SER A 107 14.35 5.12 -18.36
C SER A 107 13.90 6.09 -17.27
N VAL A 108 12.64 6.50 -17.40
CA VAL A 108 11.92 7.31 -16.40
C VAL A 108 10.77 6.55 -15.76
N LYS A 109 10.51 5.32 -16.23
CA LYS A 109 9.56 4.37 -15.65
C LYS A 109 10.26 3.08 -15.27
N GLU A 110 9.80 2.42 -14.21
CA GLU A 110 10.37 1.14 -13.80
C GLU A 110 10.16 0.05 -14.87
N GLY A 111 11.09 -0.90 -14.93
CA GLY A 111 10.96 -2.11 -15.74
C GLY A 111 11.15 -1.88 -17.24
N LYS A 112 11.41 -0.64 -17.65
CA LYS A 112 11.86 -0.33 -19.01
C LYS A 112 13.33 -0.66 -19.11
N ALA A 113 13.64 -1.82 -19.70
CA ALA A 113 15.01 -2.19 -20.02
C ALA A 113 15.54 -1.30 -21.15
N VAL A 114 16.78 -0.88 -21.00
CA VAL A 114 17.44 -0.04 -21.99
C VAL A 114 18.92 -0.39 -22.03
N VAL A 115 19.58 -0.34 -23.19
CA VAL A 115 20.93 -0.90 -23.48
C VAL A 115 22.08 0.05 -23.21
N ALA A 116 23.12 -0.40 -22.52
CA ALA A 116 24.18 0.45 -21.96
C ALA A 116 24.92 1.46 -22.89
N ALA A 117 24.78 1.43 -24.22
CA ALA A 117 25.50 2.27 -25.17
C ALA A 117 24.66 3.40 -25.78
N ASP A 118 25.30 4.54 -26.07
CA ASP A 118 24.70 5.68 -26.75
C ASP A 118 24.41 5.35 -28.22
N ILE A 119 23.28 5.85 -28.75
CA ILE A 119 22.86 5.68 -30.15
C ILE A 119 23.46 6.80 -30.99
N ALA A 120 24.43 6.49 -31.85
CA ALA A 120 24.84 7.42 -32.90
C ALA A 120 23.90 7.35 -34.11
N LEU A 121 23.57 8.50 -34.69
CA LEU A 121 22.92 8.57 -36.01
C LEU A 121 23.98 8.69 -37.10
N GLU A 122 23.77 8.00 -38.21
CA GLU A 122 24.57 8.14 -39.41
C GLU A 122 23.70 8.56 -40.60
N ARG A 123 24.34 9.15 -41.60
CA ARG A 123 23.70 9.55 -42.86
C ARG A 123 24.48 8.99 -44.03
N SER A 124 23.78 8.45 -45.02
CA SER A 124 24.37 7.75 -46.17
C SER A 124 25.29 8.63 -47.03
N ASP A 125 25.01 9.94 -47.12
CA ASP A 125 25.86 10.93 -47.81
C ASP A 125 25.76 12.28 -47.08
N LEU A 126 26.89 12.76 -46.57
CA LEU A 126 26.98 14.02 -45.81
C LEU A 126 26.98 15.26 -46.72
N THR A 127 27.16 15.09 -48.02
CA THR A 127 27.27 16.17 -49.01
C THR A 127 25.99 16.37 -49.83
N ALA A 128 25.13 15.35 -49.90
CA ALA A 128 23.84 15.43 -50.58
C ALA A 128 22.75 16.11 -49.74
N ALA A 129 21.80 16.76 -50.41
CA ALA A 129 20.61 17.36 -49.78
C ALA A 129 19.59 16.32 -49.29
N THR A 130 19.65 15.07 -49.76
CA THR A 130 18.66 14.00 -49.53
C THR A 130 19.32 12.68 -49.09
N GLY A 131 20.05 12.71 -47.98
CA GLY A 131 20.74 11.52 -47.44
C GLY A 131 19.84 10.70 -46.51
N VAL A 132 19.84 9.37 -46.64
CA VAL A 132 19.09 8.47 -45.75
C VAL A 132 19.74 8.47 -44.36
N TRP A 133 18.93 8.70 -43.32
CA TRP A 133 19.36 8.63 -41.92
C TRP A 133 19.11 7.24 -41.36
N SER A 134 20.06 6.69 -40.61
CA SER A 134 19.93 5.43 -39.89
C SER A 134 20.60 5.50 -38.51
N ALA A 135 20.22 4.60 -37.60
CA ALA A 135 21.00 4.36 -36.41
C ALA A 135 22.30 3.63 -36.79
N LYS A 136 23.44 4.16 -36.35
CA LYS A 136 24.74 3.49 -36.51
C LYS A 136 24.70 2.22 -35.67
N THR A 137 24.77 1.07 -36.33
CA THR A 137 24.77 -0.23 -35.63
C THR A 137 26.09 -0.36 -34.86
N ALA A 138 26.02 -0.44 -33.52
CA ALA A 138 27.20 -0.72 -32.72
C ALA A 138 27.64 -2.17 -32.95
N ALA A 139 28.94 -2.42 -33.10
CA ALA A 139 29.52 -3.74 -33.36
C ALA A 139 29.35 -4.77 -32.21
N GLY A 140 28.65 -4.42 -31.13
CA GLY A 140 28.29 -5.30 -30.03
C GLY A 140 26.78 -5.32 -29.88
N ALA A 141 26.20 -6.53 -29.83
CA ALA A 141 24.79 -6.72 -29.54
C ALA A 141 24.40 -5.90 -28.32
N TYR A 142 23.34 -5.12 -28.49
CA TYR A 142 22.80 -4.22 -27.49
C TYR A 142 22.56 -4.93 -26.14
N THR A 143 23.50 -4.85 -25.19
CA THR A 143 23.37 -5.44 -23.85
C THR A 143 22.51 -4.57 -22.94
N ALA A 144 21.51 -5.16 -22.27
CA ALA A 144 20.70 -4.45 -21.28
C ALA A 144 21.60 -3.71 -20.26
N GLY A 145 21.33 -2.41 -20.11
CA GLY A 145 22.02 -1.51 -19.22
C GLY A 145 21.70 -1.77 -17.76
N THR A 146 22.59 -1.29 -16.89
CA THR A 146 22.51 -1.50 -15.45
C THR A 146 21.34 -0.73 -14.85
N ALA A 147 20.47 -1.44 -14.12
CA ALA A 147 19.40 -0.82 -13.36
C ALA A 147 19.97 -0.10 -12.12
N THR A 148 19.69 1.20 -12.01
CA THR A 148 20.02 2.02 -10.85
C THR A 148 18.78 2.21 -9.99
N ALA A 149 18.88 1.86 -8.71
CA ALA A 149 17.80 2.07 -7.75
C ALA A 149 17.75 3.54 -7.29
N ALA A 150 16.57 4.15 -7.44
CA ALA A 150 16.23 5.45 -6.88
C ALA A 150 15.16 5.28 -5.79
N ASN A 151 15.21 6.15 -4.79
CA ASN A 151 14.29 6.21 -3.66
C ASN A 151 14.08 7.66 -3.26
N VAL A 152 13.14 7.93 -2.36
CA VAL A 152 12.78 9.30 -1.93
C VAL A 152 13.99 10.12 -1.46
N GLN A 153 15.03 9.47 -0.91
CA GLN A 153 16.26 10.14 -0.47
C GLN A 153 17.16 10.64 -1.61
N LYS A 154 17.16 9.95 -2.77
CA LYS A 154 18.03 10.24 -3.92
C LYS A 154 17.34 11.07 -5.00
N LEU A 155 16.21 11.69 -4.67
CA LEU A 155 15.45 12.50 -5.62
C LEU A 155 16.16 13.84 -5.88
N ASP A 156 16.34 14.15 -7.15
CA ASP A 156 16.79 15.44 -7.62
C ASP A 156 15.85 15.90 -8.75
N VAL A 157 15.27 17.09 -8.60
CA VAL A 157 14.32 17.69 -9.55
C VAL A 157 14.96 18.82 -10.37
N SER A 158 16.27 19.03 -10.23
CA SER A 158 17.00 20.07 -10.96
C SER A 158 17.05 19.83 -12.48
N THR A 159 16.87 18.58 -12.91
CA THR A 159 16.87 18.18 -14.32
C THR A 159 15.51 17.62 -14.73
N VAL A 160 15.20 17.67 -16.03
CA VAL A 160 13.96 17.08 -16.58
C VAL A 160 13.91 15.57 -16.32
N LEU A 161 15.04 14.88 -16.52
CA LEU A 161 15.19 13.45 -16.24
C LEU A 161 14.91 13.15 -14.76
N GLY A 162 15.55 13.90 -13.86
CA GLY A 162 15.40 13.74 -12.42
C GLY A 162 13.97 14.03 -11.96
N ALA A 163 13.32 15.05 -12.50
CA ALA A 163 11.92 15.37 -12.21
C ALA A 163 10.97 14.22 -12.63
N GLN A 164 11.20 13.59 -13.78
CA GLN A 164 10.35 12.47 -14.23
C GLN A 164 10.56 11.20 -13.42
N GLN A 165 11.82 10.87 -13.09
CA GLN A 165 12.13 9.76 -12.18
C GLN A 165 11.59 10.02 -10.77
N ALA A 166 11.63 11.28 -10.32
CA ALA A 166 11.04 11.69 -9.05
C ALA A 166 9.54 11.47 -9.02
N MET A 167 8.82 11.78 -10.10
CA MET A 167 7.38 11.50 -10.21
C MET A 167 7.06 10.02 -10.02
N GLU A 168 7.79 9.12 -10.68
CA GLU A 168 7.60 7.67 -10.56
C GLU A 168 7.89 7.16 -9.12
N VAL A 169 8.99 7.63 -8.51
CA VAL A 169 9.34 7.27 -7.13
C VAL A 169 8.31 7.78 -6.13
N VAL A 170 7.84 9.03 -6.30
CA VAL A 170 6.81 9.62 -5.44
C VAL A 170 5.47 8.90 -5.59
N ASP A 171 5.07 8.55 -6.81
CA ASP A 171 3.81 7.82 -7.04
C ASP A 171 3.82 6.47 -6.31
N LYS A 172 4.93 5.72 -6.42
CA LYS A 172 5.11 4.48 -5.64
C LYS A 172 5.13 4.70 -4.14
N ALA A 173 5.80 5.76 -3.68
CA ALA A 173 5.83 6.10 -2.26
C ALA A 173 4.42 6.42 -1.74
N LEU A 174 3.62 7.18 -2.51
CA LEU A 174 2.24 7.51 -2.19
C LEU A 174 1.36 6.26 -2.22
N GLY A 175 1.51 5.39 -3.22
CA GLY A 175 0.80 4.10 -3.30
C GLY A 175 1.07 3.23 -2.07
N ALA A 176 2.33 3.11 -1.66
CA ALA A 176 2.74 2.41 -0.45
C ALA A 176 2.12 2.99 0.82
N ILE A 177 2.12 4.32 0.97
CA ILE A 177 1.50 5.01 2.11
C ILE A 177 -0.01 4.80 2.11
N ASN A 178 -0.67 4.95 0.96
CA ASN A 178 -2.11 4.82 0.84
C ASN A 178 -2.58 3.40 1.13
N SER A 179 -1.85 2.38 0.66
CA SER A 179 -2.11 0.98 1.03
C SER A 179 -2.03 0.79 2.54
N THR A 180 -0.96 1.27 3.17
CA THR A 180 -0.79 1.16 4.63
C THR A 180 -1.90 1.89 5.40
N ARG A 181 -2.33 3.06 4.93
CA ARG A 181 -3.46 3.81 5.52
C ARG A 181 -4.79 3.07 5.38
N ALA A 182 -5.02 2.43 4.23
CA ALA A 182 -6.21 1.62 4.00
C ALA A 182 -6.23 0.41 4.96
N ASP A 183 -5.12 -0.29 5.11
CA ASP A 183 -5.00 -1.43 6.02
C ASP A 183 -5.22 -1.01 7.48
N LEU A 184 -4.62 0.10 7.91
CA LEU A 184 -4.84 0.66 9.26
C LEU A 184 -6.30 1.10 9.47
N GLY A 185 -6.96 1.63 8.44
CA GLY A 185 -8.39 1.96 8.49
C GLY A 185 -9.27 0.72 8.62
N ALA A 186 -8.97 -0.34 7.87
CA ALA A 186 -9.67 -1.62 7.98
C ALA A 186 -9.51 -2.24 9.38
N ILE A 187 -8.29 -2.18 9.93
CA ILE A 187 -7.98 -2.64 11.29
C ILE A 187 -8.77 -1.81 12.33
N GLN A 188 -8.85 -0.49 12.18
CA GLN A 188 -9.67 0.37 13.06
C GLN A 188 -11.15 -0.03 13.03
N ASN A 189 -11.72 -0.25 11.84
CA ASN A 189 -13.11 -0.71 11.72
C ASN A 189 -13.34 -2.07 12.39
N ARG A 190 -12.37 -2.98 12.28
CA ARG A 190 -12.40 -4.27 12.97
C ARG A 190 -12.35 -4.10 14.48
N PHE A 191 -11.47 -3.25 15.01
CA PHE A 191 -11.42 -2.93 16.44
C PHE A 191 -12.76 -2.38 16.94
N THR A 192 -13.35 -1.40 16.25
CA THR A 192 -14.66 -0.82 16.62
C THR A 192 -15.76 -1.89 16.66
N SER A 193 -15.81 -2.76 15.66
CA SER A 193 -16.81 -3.83 15.58
C SER A 193 -16.63 -4.87 16.69
N VAL A 194 -15.39 -5.25 16.98
CA VAL A 194 -15.06 -6.21 18.04
C VAL A 194 -15.37 -5.60 19.42
N VAL A 195 -15.02 -4.35 19.66
CA VAL A 195 -15.34 -3.64 20.91
C VAL A 195 -16.84 -3.58 21.14
N ALA A 196 -17.63 -3.22 20.12
CA ALA A 196 -19.09 -3.19 20.23
C ALA A 196 -19.66 -4.59 20.57
N ASN A 197 -19.17 -5.63 19.90
CA ASN A 197 -19.58 -7.01 20.18
C ASN A 197 -19.23 -7.46 21.62
N LEU A 198 -18.02 -7.11 22.09
CA LEU A 198 -17.56 -7.42 23.44
C LEU A 198 -18.36 -6.68 24.51
N GLN A 199 -18.74 -5.43 24.26
CA GLN A 199 -19.61 -4.67 25.15
C GLN A 199 -20.97 -5.36 25.31
N THR A 200 -21.62 -5.72 24.20
CA THR A 200 -22.89 -6.46 24.23
C THR A 200 -22.74 -7.82 24.92
N SER A 201 -21.67 -8.56 24.63
CA SER A 201 -21.40 -9.85 25.29
C SER A 201 -21.16 -9.70 26.79
N SER A 202 -20.44 -8.66 27.20
CA SER A 202 -20.19 -8.32 28.61
C SER A 202 -21.49 -7.96 29.34
N GLU A 203 -22.36 -7.17 28.72
CA GLU A 203 -23.67 -6.82 29.27
C GLU A 203 -24.57 -8.06 29.44
N ASN A 204 -24.64 -8.92 28.41
CA ASN A 204 -25.39 -10.18 28.47
C ASN A 204 -24.84 -11.13 29.54
N LEU A 205 -23.51 -11.22 29.68
CA LEU A 205 -22.86 -12.04 30.70
C LEU A 205 -23.11 -11.49 32.11
N SER A 206 -23.07 -10.17 32.28
CA SER A 206 -23.40 -9.49 33.53
C SER A 206 -24.85 -9.74 33.94
N ALA A 207 -25.80 -9.59 33.00
CA ALA A 207 -27.21 -9.87 33.23
C ALA A 207 -27.48 -11.34 33.55
N SER A 208 -26.77 -12.27 32.90
CA SER A 208 -26.86 -13.70 33.18
C SER A 208 -26.27 -14.04 34.55
N ARG A 209 -25.15 -13.41 34.92
CA ARG A 209 -24.57 -13.53 36.27
C ARG A 209 -25.50 -12.97 37.32
N SER A 210 -26.12 -11.81 37.10
CA SER A 210 -27.10 -11.22 38.02
C SER A 210 -28.28 -12.16 38.24
N ARG A 211 -28.84 -12.78 37.19
CA ARG A 211 -29.90 -13.80 37.35
C ARG A 211 -29.51 -15.03 38.17
N ILE A 212 -28.22 -15.39 38.21
CA ILE A 212 -27.72 -16.57 38.95
C ILE A 212 -27.28 -16.20 40.37
N LYS A 213 -26.61 -15.05 40.52
CA LYS A 213 -25.97 -14.62 41.77
C LYS A 213 -26.85 -13.70 42.59
N ASP A 214 -27.60 -12.83 41.94
CA ASP A 214 -28.48 -11.88 42.62
C ASP A 214 -29.83 -12.55 42.83
N THR A 215 -30.28 -12.53 44.07
CA THR A 215 -31.59 -13.07 44.46
C THR A 215 -32.68 -12.06 44.18
N ASP A 216 -33.86 -12.53 43.78
CA ASP A 216 -35.05 -11.69 43.72
C ASP A 216 -35.40 -11.22 45.14
N PHE A 217 -35.14 -9.93 45.41
CA PHE A 217 -35.33 -9.31 46.71
C PHE A 217 -36.76 -9.43 47.21
N ALA A 218 -37.75 -9.38 46.31
CA ALA A 218 -39.16 -9.48 46.68
C ALA A 218 -39.48 -10.89 47.17
N LYS A 219 -39.00 -11.91 46.47
CA LYS A 219 -39.19 -13.31 46.84
C LYS A 219 -38.47 -13.67 48.14
N GLU A 220 -37.21 -13.27 48.27
CA GLU A 220 -36.41 -13.57 49.47
C GLU A 220 -36.98 -12.88 50.72
N THR A 221 -37.43 -11.63 50.60
CA THR A 221 -38.06 -10.91 51.71
C THR A 221 -39.39 -11.54 52.12
N ALA A 222 -40.19 -12.02 51.15
CA ALA A 222 -41.44 -12.72 51.43
C ALA A 222 -41.21 -14.05 52.16
N GLU A 223 -40.21 -14.84 51.73
CA GLU A 223 -39.85 -16.10 52.41
C GLU A 223 -39.24 -15.84 53.79
N LEU A 224 -38.39 -14.81 53.95
CA LEU A 224 -37.88 -14.38 55.24
C LEU A 224 -39.02 -14.01 56.19
N THR A 225 -39.98 -13.19 55.71
CA THR A 225 -41.15 -12.77 56.50
C THR A 225 -42.03 -13.97 56.86
N ARG A 226 -42.31 -14.87 55.90
CA ARG A 226 -43.03 -16.12 56.16
C ARG A 226 -42.32 -16.96 57.22
N THR A 227 -41.00 -17.11 57.12
CA THR A 227 -40.20 -17.90 58.05
C THR A 227 -40.22 -17.28 59.45
N GLN A 228 -40.12 -15.95 59.56
CA GLN A 228 -40.25 -15.25 60.84
C GLN A 228 -41.64 -15.41 61.45
N ILE A 229 -42.71 -15.30 60.66
CA ILE A 229 -44.09 -15.53 61.13
C ILE A 229 -44.27 -16.98 61.58
N LEU A 230 -43.76 -17.96 60.83
CA LEU A 230 -43.83 -19.38 61.22
C LEU A 230 -43.04 -19.66 62.51
N GLN A 231 -41.89 -19.03 62.71
CA GLN A 231 -41.12 -19.14 63.97
C GLN A 231 -41.88 -18.51 65.15
N GLN A 232 -42.49 -17.33 64.96
CA GLN A 232 -43.33 -16.69 65.98
C GLN A 232 -44.59 -17.52 66.28
N ALA A 233 -45.26 -18.04 65.25
CA ALA A 233 -46.43 -18.91 65.40
C ALA A 233 -46.06 -20.26 66.04
N GLY A 234 -44.93 -20.84 65.67
CA GLY A 234 -44.43 -22.09 66.24
C GLY A 234 -44.10 -21.97 67.73
N THR A 235 -43.48 -20.87 68.15
CA THR A 235 -43.22 -20.59 69.56
C THR A 235 -44.50 -20.31 70.34
N ALA A 236 -45.45 -19.55 69.78
CA ALA A 236 -46.77 -19.33 70.38
C ALA A 236 -47.61 -20.62 70.49
N MET A 237 -47.58 -21.47 69.46
CA MET A 237 -48.27 -22.77 69.46
C MET A 237 -47.64 -23.75 70.44
N LEU A 238 -46.30 -23.78 70.55
CA LEU A 238 -45.60 -24.54 71.59
C LEU A 238 -45.95 -24.04 72.99
N ALA A 239 -46.02 -22.72 73.19
CA ALA A 239 -46.43 -22.14 74.47
C ALA A 239 -47.88 -22.54 74.83
N GLN A 240 -48.80 -22.48 73.87
CA GLN A 240 -50.20 -22.90 74.05
C GLN A 240 -50.31 -24.40 74.31
N ALA A 241 -49.61 -25.23 73.52
CA ALA A 241 -49.59 -26.68 73.67
C ALA A 241 -48.95 -27.14 74.98
N ASN A 242 -48.01 -26.38 75.56
CA ASN A 242 -47.45 -26.65 76.88
C ASN A 242 -48.39 -26.23 78.03
N GLN A 243 -49.29 -25.27 77.82
CA GLN A 243 -50.28 -24.85 78.82
C GLN A 243 -51.52 -25.77 78.89
N VAL A 244 -51.91 -26.40 77.77
CA VAL A 244 -53.07 -27.31 77.72
C VAL A 244 -52.94 -28.50 78.70
N PRO A 245 -51.81 -29.23 78.80
CA PRO A 245 -51.62 -30.30 79.77
C PRO A 245 -51.68 -29.82 81.23
N GLN A 246 -51.22 -28.61 81.51
CA GLN A 246 -51.27 -28.02 82.85
C GLN A 246 -52.72 -27.71 83.26
N GLY A 247 -53.57 -27.32 82.32
CA GLY A 247 -55.01 -27.16 82.54
C GLY A 247 -55.74 -28.49 82.80
N VAL A 248 -55.33 -29.57 82.13
CA VAL A 248 -55.92 -30.91 82.36
C VAL A 248 -55.53 -31.48 83.73
N LEU A 249 -54.32 -31.18 84.22
CA LEU A 249 -53.90 -31.56 85.57
C LEU A 249 -54.64 -30.81 86.69
N SER A 250 -55.23 -29.63 86.42
CA SER A 250 -56.07 -28.94 87.41
C SER A 250 -57.47 -29.56 87.54
N LEU A 251 -57.94 -30.25 86.49
CA LEU A 251 -59.21 -30.98 86.46
C LEU A 251 -59.15 -32.39 87.07
N LEU A 252 -57.94 -32.86 87.41
CA LEU A 252 -57.68 -34.16 88.06
C LEU A 252 -57.35 -34.03 89.56
N ARG A 253 -57.65 -32.88 90.18
CA ARG A 253 -57.46 -32.63 91.61
C ARG A 253 -58.78 -32.45 92.35
#